data_AF-A0A4Q7ZBK0-F1
#
_entry.id   AF-A0A4Q7ZBK0-F1
#
_cell.length_a   1.000
_cell.length_b   1.000
_cell.length_c   1.000
_cell.angle_alpha   90.00
_cell.angle_beta   90.00
_cell.angle_gamma   90.00
#
_symmetry.space_group_name_H-M   'P 1'
#
loop_
_entity.id
_entity.type
_entity.pdbx_description
1 polymer ?
#
loop_
_entity_poly.entity_id
_entity_poly.type
_entity_poly.pdbx_seq_one_letter_code
_entity_poly.pdbx_strand_id
1 'polypeptide(L)'
;MHLFYRSLSRILAFLLALTATGMAAAIDRDAYSHNSDSGYRNPQWMSVLPDGRLLSELNIPGTHDTMARYGGDIAQTQSMDLMMQLNSGVRALDIRCRHYYDKFTIHHGLIYQNANFDDVLTTARQFLQANPRETLLMRVKEEYNPEGNTRSFADTFADYAARYPGLFWTYSGPTPTLGEARGKIVVLQNFSAPQSWGLNYNNLIAQDDYSMGTNWDLYSKWTKVKNHLAAAVAGSNTSFYINYLSASGGSFPYFVASGQSSPGNGAPLLSTGLTTPGFKSYYPDFPRVSCFIGICTIAFEGTNMLTSERLAAGSYRRTGIIMADFPGRLLLQNIINLNPR
;
A
#
# COMPACT_ATOMS: atom_id res chain seq x y z
N MET A 1 86.97 -14.39 -20.23
CA MET A 1 87.06 -13.19 -21.08
C MET A 1 85.76 -12.41 -20.91
N HIS A 2 85.80 -11.31 -20.15
CA HIS A 2 84.82 -10.21 -19.95
C HIS A 2 83.30 -10.55 -19.93
N LEU A 3 82.55 -10.51 -18.82
CA LEU A 3 82.33 -9.44 -17.80
C LEU A 3 81.98 -8.08 -18.41
N PHE A 4 80.68 -7.78 -18.59
CA PHE A 4 80.14 -6.43 -18.64
C PHE A 4 78.73 -6.34 -18.00
N TYR A 5 78.68 -5.62 -16.86
CA TYR A 5 77.62 -4.79 -16.25
C TYR A 5 76.16 -5.30 -16.19
N ARG A 6 75.63 -5.70 -15.01
CA ARG A 6 75.19 -4.92 -13.82
C ARG A 6 74.01 -3.95 -14.02
N SER A 7 72.96 -4.29 -13.27
CA SER A 7 71.91 -3.48 -12.62
C SER A 7 70.87 -2.76 -13.49
N LEU A 8 69.64 -3.27 -13.44
CA LEU A 8 68.54 -2.46 -12.92
C LEU A 8 67.73 -3.29 -11.92
N SER A 9 67.47 -2.66 -10.79
CA SER A 9 66.90 -3.22 -9.58
C SER A 9 65.40 -3.50 -9.70
N ARG A 10 64.98 -4.53 -8.95
CA ARG A 10 63.78 -4.68 -8.10
C ARG A 10 62.71 -3.58 -8.17
N ILE A 11 61.45 -4.00 -7.90
CA ILE A 11 60.20 -3.24 -7.62
C ILE A 11 59.23 -3.40 -8.82
N LEU A 12 58.03 -3.97 -8.76
CA LEU A 12 57.07 -4.23 -7.68
C LEU A 12 56.12 -5.34 -8.16
N ALA A 13 56.08 -6.47 -7.48
CA ALA A 13 54.93 -7.37 -7.50
C ALA A 13 53.90 -6.75 -6.57
N PHE A 14 52.93 -5.99 -7.07
CA PHE A 14 51.66 -5.65 -6.41
C PHE A 14 50.86 -4.79 -7.41
N LEU A 15 50.09 -5.44 -8.29
CA LEU A 15 48.91 -4.80 -8.86
C LEU A 15 47.73 -5.32 -8.05
N LEU A 16 47.37 -4.49 -7.07
CA LEU A 16 46.18 -4.59 -6.24
C LEU A 16 45.02 -5.11 -7.09
N ALA A 17 44.49 -6.26 -6.70
CA ALA A 17 43.07 -6.53 -6.86
C ALA A 17 42.34 -5.45 -6.07
N LEU A 18 42.09 -4.29 -6.70
CA LEU A 18 41.13 -3.33 -6.21
C LEU A 18 39.75 -3.94 -6.50
N THR A 19 39.35 -4.93 -5.70
CA THR A 19 37.94 -5.21 -5.53
C THR A 19 37.36 -3.98 -4.85
N ALA A 20 36.91 -3.02 -5.66
CA ALA A 20 35.93 -2.06 -5.22
C ALA A 20 34.67 -2.87 -4.90
N THR A 21 34.64 -3.48 -3.72
CA THR A 21 33.39 -3.83 -3.06
C THR A 21 32.74 -2.50 -2.72
N GLY A 22 32.10 -1.90 -3.71
CA GLY A 22 31.05 -0.95 -3.43
C GLY A 22 30.11 -1.70 -2.50
N MET A 23 30.04 -1.25 -1.25
CA MET A 23 28.96 -1.65 -0.36
C MET A 23 27.70 -1.15 -1.06
N ALA A 24 27.09 -2.01 -1.89
CA ALA A 24 25.66 -1.92 -2.11
C ALA A 24 25.08 -2.08 -0.72
N ALA A 25 24.74 -0.96 -0.07
CA ALA A 25 23.89 -1.00 1.10
C ALA A 25 22.74 -1.94 0.73
N ALA A 26 22.56 -3.02 1.48
CA ALA A 26 21.44 -3.91 1.25
C ALA A 26 20.20 -3.03 1.33
N ILE A 27 19.55 -2.79 0.18
CA ILE A 27 18.31 -2.02 0.14
C ILE A 27 17.34 -2.87 0.96
N ASP A 28 16.94 -2.38 2.13
CA ASP A 28 15.94 -3.04 2.97
C ASP A 28 14.62 -3.04 2.18
N ARG A 29 14.27 -4.20 1.60
CA ARG A 29 13.13 -4.37 0.70
C ARG A 29 11.82 -4.67 1.43
N ASP A 30 11.80 -4.51 2.75
CA ASP A 30 10.66 -4.81 3.61
C ASP A 30 9.48 -3.84 3.45
N ALA A 31 9.46 -2.96 2.44
CA ALA A 31 8.26 -2.18 2.12
C ALA A 31 7.20 -3.00 1.35
N TYR A 32 7.59 -4.15 0.82
CA TYR A 32 6.73 -5.13 0.16
C TYR A 32 6.81 -6.48 0.88
N SER A 33 5.69 -7.20 0.99
CA SER A 33 5.68 -8.58 1.49
C SER A 33 4.53 -9.39 0.91
N HIS A 34 4.88 -10.49 0.25
CA HIS A 34 3.98 -11.53 -0.22
C HIS A 34 3.78 -12.67 0.80
N ASN A 35 4.43 -12.60 1.96
CA ASN A 35 4.18 -13.55 3.04
C ASN A 35 2.81 -13.32 3.67
N SER A 36 2.19 -14.39 4.17
CA SER A 36 0.95 -14.31 4.95
C SER A 36 1.13 -13.65 6.33
N ASP A 37 2.38 -13.56 6.81
CA ASP A 37 2.78 -12.83 8.02
C ASP A 37 3.88 -11.82 7.65
N SER A 38 3.65 -10.53 7.94
CA SER A 38 4.61 -9.45 7.72
C SER A 38 5.78 -9.42 8.72
N GLY A 39 5.73 -10.24 9.78
CA GLY A 39 6.67 -10.20 10.91
C GLY A 39 6.57 -8.94 11.78
N TYR A 40 5.64 -8.03 11.46
CA TYR A 40 5.44 -6.75 12.13
C TYR A 40 4.09 -6.73 12.83
N ARG A 41 4.04 -6.13 14.03
CA ARG A 41 2.81 -5.97 14.83
C ARG A 41 2.77 -4.58 15.42
N ASN A 42 1.69 -3.85 15.15
CA ASN A 42 1.39 -2.58 15.78
C ASN A 42 -0.14 -2.38 15.89
N PRO A 43 -0.83 -3.23 16.66
CA PRO A 43 -2.29 -3.26 16.73
C PRO A 43 -2.91 -2.06 17.45
N GLN A 44 -2.12 -1.20 18.11
CA GLN A 44 -2.62 -0.15 19.00
C GLN A 44 -2.00 1.23 18.72
N TRP A 45 -1.55 1.48 17.50
CA TRP A 45 -0.79 2.70 17.21
C TRP A 45 -1.62 3.99 17.34
N MET A 46 -2.94 3.93 17.14
CA MET A 46 -3.81 5.11 17.33
C MET A 46 -4.10 5.39 18.81
N SER A 47 -3.81 4.45 19.71
CA SER A 47 -4.13 4.57 21.15
C SER A 47 -3.44 5.72 21.86
N VAL A 48 -2.25 6.11 21.40
CA VAL A 48 -1.45 7.20 21.97
C VAL A 48 -1.82 8.57 21.42
N LEU A 49 -2.59 8.63 20.32
CA LEU A 49 -2.96 9.89 19.68
C LEU A 49 -4.08 10.59 20.45
N PRO A 50 -4.15 11.94 20.45
CA PRO A 50 -5.22 12.69 21.09
C PRO A 50 -6.59 12.47 20.44
N ASP A 51 -7.65 12.44 21.25
CA ASP A 51 -9.03 12.24 20.77
C ASP A 51 -9.53 13.37 19.85
N GLY A 52 -9.08 14.61 20.09
CA GLY A 52 -9.50 15.78 19.32
C GLY A 52 -8.86 15.90 17.93
N ARG A 53 -7.93 15.01 17.55
CA ARG A 53 -7.33 15.05 16.20
C ARG A 53 -8.36 14.63 15.17
N LEU A 54 -8.42 15.33 14.03
CA LEU A 54 -9.31 14.95 12.94
C LEU A 54 -8.80 13.67 12.26
N LEU A 55 -9.69 12.76 11.87
CA LEU A 55 -9.26 11.57 11.14
C LEU A 55 -8.58 11.91 9.81
N SER A 56 -8.98 13.02 9.17
CA SER A 56 -8.38 13.51 7.93
C SER A 56 -6.94 14.03 8.10
N GLU A 57 -6.48 14.27 9.33
CA GLU A 57 -5.11 14.68 9.64
C GLU A 57 -4.16 13.50 9.78
N LEU A 58 -4.69 12.29 9.94
CA LEU A 58 -3.89 11.10 10.18
C LEU A 58 -3.24 10.56 8.90
N ASN A 59 -2.07 9.97 9.09
CA ASN A 59 -1.37 9.18 8.09
C ASN A 59 -1.75 7.73 8.32
N ILE A 60 -2.61 7.19 7.46
CA ILE A 60 -3.29 5.92 7.70
C ILE A 60 -2.83 4.89 6.66
N PRO A 61 -2.20 3.77 7.07
CA PRO A 61 -1.94 2.67 6.17
C PRO A 61 -3.24 1.92 5.85
N GLY A 62 -3.42 1.61 4.57
CA GLY A 62 -4.57 0.90 4.03
C GLY A 62 -4.19 -0.14 2.99
N THR A 63 -5.14 -1.01 2.68
CA THR A 63 -4.97 -2.14 1.76
C THR A 63 -6.00 -2.08 0.64
N HIS A 64 -5.52 -1.98 -0.59
CA HIS A 64 -6.37 -2.05 -1.78
C HIS A 64 -6.91 -3.48 -1.96
N ASP A 65 -8.18 -3.61 -2.33
CA ASP A 65 -8.90 -4.90 -2.39
C ASP A 65 -8.55 -5.80 -1.20
N THR A 66 -8.86 -5.32 0.01
CA THR A 66 -8.33 -5.83 1.30
C THR A 66 -8.45 -7.35 1.47
N MET A 67 -9.47 -7.95 0.87
CA MET A 67 -9.77 -9.38 0.98
C MET A 67 -9.31 -10.19 -0.24
N ALA A 68 -8.72 -9.57 -1.27
CA ALA A 68 -8.34 -10.24 -2.51
C ALA A 68 -7.05 -11.05 -2.37
N ARG A 69 -7.21 -12.25 -1.82
CA ARG A 69 -6.15 -13.22 -1.54
C ARG A 69 -6.11 -14.38 -2.54
N TYR A 70 -7.07 -14.43 -3.47
CA TYR A 70 -7.27 -15.53 -4.40
C TYR A 70 -7.46 -15.03 -5.84
N GLY A 71 -7.31 -15.95 -6.80
CA GLY A 71 -7.42 -15.65 -8.24
C GLY A 71 -6.07 -15.53 -8.97
N GLY A 72 -4.97 -15.88 -8.30
CA GLY A 72 -3.61 -15.87 -8.86
C GLY A 72 -3.05 -14.47 -9.05
N ASP A 73 -1.88 -14.39 -9.69
CA ASP A 73 -1.08 -13.16 -9.82
C ASP A 73 -1.80 -11.97 -10.44
N ILE A 74 -2.86 -12.18 -11.22
CA ILE A 74 -3.64 -11.10 -11.84
C ILE A 74 -4.62 -10.44 -10.87
N ALA A 75 -5.11 -11.18 -9.88
CA ALA A 75 -6.20 -10.76 -8.99
C ALA A 75 -5.80 -10.67 -7.52
N GLN A 76 -4.75 -11.38 -7.11
CA GLN A 76 -4.29 -11.31 -5.73
C GLN A 76 -3.63 -9.95 -5.48
N THR A 77 -4.06 -9.26 -4.43
CA THR A 77 -3.49 -7.98 -3.96
C THR A 77 -2.98 -8.05 -2.53
N GLN A 78 -3.43 -9.06 -1.76
CA GLN A 78 -3.02 -9.26 -0.38
C GLN A 78 -2.62 -10.72 -0.12
N SER A 79 -1.63 -10.91 0.76
CA SER A 79 -1.24 -12.24 1.26
C SER A 79 -1.67 -12.45 2.71
N MET A 80 -1.62 -11.39 3.53
CA MET A 80 -2.12 -11.37 4.89
C MET A 80 -3.66 -11.53 4.90
N ASP A 81 -4.19 -12.31 5.84
CA ASP A 81 -5.61 -12.24 6.17
C ASP A 81 -5.96 -10.92 6.87
N LEU A 82 -7.25 -10.63 7.00
CA LEU A 82 -7.73 -9.37 7.55
C LEU A 82 -7.22 -9.13 8.99
N MET A 83 -7.27 -10.14 9.87
CA MET A 83 -6.81 -9.98 11.25
C MET A 83 -5.31 -9.66 11.29
N MET A 84 -4.53 -10.30 10.43
CA MET A 84 -3.10 -10.07 10.32
C MET A 84 -2.76 -8.68 9.75
N GLN A 85 -3.53 -8.19 8.77
CA GLN A 85 -3.43 -6.81 8.28
C GLN A 85 -3.69 -5.79 9.42
N LEU A 86 -4.78 -5.98 10.17
CA LEU A 86 -5.15 -5.13 11.30
C LEU A 86 -4.07 -5.16 12.41
N ASN A 87 -3.56 -6.34 12.74
CA ASN A 87 -2.47 -6.49 13.70
C ASN A 87 -1.16 -5.87 13.23
N SER A 88 -0.92 -5.79 11.92
CA SER A 88 0.24 -5.09 11.34
C SER A 88 0.08 -3.56 11.30
N GLY A 89 -1.09 -3.03 11.67
CA GLY A 89 -1.35 -1.61 11.79
C GLY A 89 -2.25 -1.01 10.70
N VAL A 90 -2.73 -1.81 9.74
CA VAL A 90 -3.70 -1.36 8.71
C VAL A 90 -4.98 -0.86 9.37
N ARG A 91 -5.48 0.31 8.94
CA ARG A 91 -6.74 0.89 9.46
C ARG A 91 -7.67 1.42 8.36
N ALA A 92 -7.25 1.43 7.10
CA ALA A 92 -8.11 1.71 5.95
C ALA A 92 -8.31 0.45 5.09
N LEU A 93 -9.56 0.04 4.92
CA LEU A 93 -9.96 -1.21 4.28
C LEU A 93 -10.76 -0.90 3.01
N ASP A 94 -10.38 -1.48 1.88
CA ASP A 94 -11.14 -1.49 0.64
C ASP A 94 -11.95 -2.79 0.54
N ILE A 95 -13.23 -2.74 0.90
CA ILE A 95 -14.13 -3.89 0.92
C ILE A 95 -15.10 -3.81 -0.26
N ARG A 96 -14.95 -4.79 -1.14
CA ARG A 96 -15.61 -4.84 -2.44
C ARG A 96 -16.62 -5.98 -2.46
N CYS A 97 -17.90 -5.60 -2.45
CA CYS A 97 -19.03 -6.50 -2.29
C CYS A 97 -19.70 -6.77 -3.63
N ARG A 98 -20.00 -8.03 -3.92
CA ARG A 98 -21.04 -8.39 -4.89
C ARG A 98 -22.35 -8.64 -4.13
N HIS A 99 -23.42 -7.99 -4.57
CA HIS A 99 -24.75 -8.20 -4.01
C HIS A 99 -25.40 -9.46 -4.60
N TYR A 100 -25.47 -10.52 -3.80
CA TYR A 100 -25.82 -11.86 -4.25
C TYR A 100 -26.82 -12.49 -3.29
N TYR A 101 -28.06 -12.72 -3.75
CA TYR A 101 -29.16 -13.28 -2.94
C TYR A 101 -29.32 -12.57 -1.58
N ASP A 102 -29.42 -11.24 -1.62
CA ASP A 102 -29.59 -10.33 -0.47
C ASP A 102 -28.45 -10.35 0.55
N LYS A 103 -27.26 -10.82 0.13
CA LYS A 103 -26.03 -10.87 0.92
C LYS A 103 -24.88 -10.19 0.18
N PHE A 104 -23.86 -9.84 0.95
CA PHE A 104 -22.61 -9.31 0.42
C PHE A 104 -21.52 -10.38 0.45
N THR A 105 -21.22 -10.90 -0.74
CA THR A 105 -20.05 -11.76 -0.99
C THR A 105 -18.88 -10.87 -1.38
N ILE A 106 -17.65 -11.23 -1.00
CA ILE A 106 -16.47 -10.42 -1.28
C ILE A 106 -15.80 -10.84 -2.58
N HIS A 107 -15.50 -9.87 -3.43
CA HIS A 107 -15.07 -10.07 -4.81
C HIS A 107 -13.90 -9.16 -5.19
N HIS A 108 -13.15 -9.59 -6.20
CA HIS A 108 -12.31 -8.73 -7.03
C HIS A 108 -12.71 -8.97 -8.48
N GLY A 109 -13.44 -8.02 -9.07
CA GLY A 109 -14.22 -8.25 -10.28
C GLY A 109 -15.11 -9.49 -10.17
N LEU A 110 -15.02 -10.41 -11.13
CA LEU A 110 -15.81 -11.64 -11.15
C LEU A 110 -15.35 -12.71 -10.13
N ILE A 111 -14.19 -12.54 -9.51
CA ILE A 111 -13.54 -13.59 -8.71
C ILE A 111 -13.98 -13.49 -7.25
N TYR A 112 -14.71 -14.50 -6.79
CA TYR A 112 -15.08 -14.66 -5.38
C TYR A 112 -13.85 -14.93 -4.51
N GLN A 113 -13.73 -14.20 -3.41
CA GLN A 113 -12.56 -14.22 -2.54
C GLN A 113 -12.70 -15.14 -1.33
N ASN A 114 -13.61 -16.12 -1.39
CA ASN A 114 -13.87 -17.09 -0.32
C ASN A 114 -14.22 -16.41 1.03
N ALA A 115 -14.88 -15.25 0.98
CA ALA A 115 -15.29 -14.49 2.15
C ALA A 115 -16.59 -13.74 1.90
N ASN A 116 -17.35 -13.49 2.97
CA ASN A 116 -18.56 -12.68 2.98
C ASN A 116 -18.36 -11.45 3.88
N PHE A 117 -19.26 -10.49 3.77
CA PHE A 117 -19.19 -9.28 4.59
C PHE A 117 -19.37 -9.57 6.09
N ASP A 118 -20.07 -10.64 6.47
CA ASP A 118 -20.12 -11.11 7.86
C ASP A 118 -18.74 -11.50 8.41
N ASP A 119 -17.89 -12.12 7.61
CA ASP A 119 -16.52 -12.49 8.00
C ASP A 119 -15.69 -11.23 8.26
N VAL A 120 -15.84 -10.22 7.40
CA VAL A 120 -15.20 -8.91 7.53
C VAL A 120 -15.66 -8.20 8.80
N LEU A 121 -16.97 -8.06 9.01
CA LEU A 121 -17.53 -7.37 10.17
C LEU A 121 -17.24 -8.08 11.48
N THR A 122 -17.27 -9.41 11.48
CA THR A 122 -16.91 -10.21 12.66
C THR A 122 -15.46 -9.99 13.04
N THR A 123 -14.53 -10.04 12.08
CA THR A 123 -13.10 -9.80 12.32
C THR A 123 -12.84 -8.37 12.78
N ALA A 124 -13.46 -7.38 12.12
CA ALA A 124 -13.35 -5.97 12.47
C ALA A 124 -13.86 -5.68 13.89
N ARG A 125 -15.01 -6.25 14.26
CA ARG A 125 -15.58 -6.13 15.62
C ARG A 125 -14.65 -6.75 16.65
N GLN A 126 -14.13 -7.97 16.41
CA GLN A 126 -13.19 -8.63 17.32
C GLN A 126 -11.94 -7.77 17.54
N PHE A 127 -11.36 -7.23 16.45
CA PHE A 127 -10.20 -6.35 16.54
C PHE A 127 -10.49 -5.08 17.34
N LEU A 128 -11.61 -4.39 17.06
CA LEU A 128 -11.98 -3.15 17.75
C LEU A 128 -12.35 -3.40 19.22
N GLN A 129 -12.92 -4.55 19.57
CA GLN A 129 -13.16 -4.94 20.96
C GLN A 129 -11.85 -5.19 21.72
N ALA A 130 -10.85 -5.82 21.07
CA ALA A 130 -9.53 -6.02 21.64
C ALA A 130 -8.69 -4.73 21.71
N ASN A 131 -8.99 -3.77 20.83
CA ASN A 131 -8.26 -2.51 20.69
C ASN A 131 -9.24 -1.32 20.64
N PRO A 132 -9.95 -1.01 21.73
CA PRO A 132 -11.06 -0.05 21.74
C PRO A 132 -10.64 1.39 21.45
N ARG A 133 -9.33 1.67 21.50
CA ARG A 133 -8.80 2.98 21.12
C ARG A 133 -8.50 3.10 19.63
N GLU A 134 -8.64 2.04 18.84
CA GLU A 134 -8.47 2.12 17.39
C GLU A 134 -9.80 2.44 16.70
N THR A 135 -9.74 2.80 15.42
CA THR A 135 -10.90 2.93 14.53
C THR A 135 -10.55 2.40 13.15
N LEU A 136 -11.54 1.97 12.37
CA LEU A 136 -11.34 1.48 11.01
C LEU A 136 -12.07 2.39 10.03
N LEU A 137 -11.41 2.78 8.94
CA LEU A 137 -12.06 3.37 7.78
C LEU A 137 -12.32 2.26 6.78
N MET A 138 -13.57 2.03 6.40
CA MET A 138 -13.94 0.92 5.53
C MET A 138 -14.68 1.44 4.31
N ARG A 139 -14.02 1.42 3.16
CA ARG A 139 -14.70 1.60 1.88
C ARG A 139 -15.59 0.40 1.64
N VAL A 140 -16.86 0.67 1.37
CA VAL A 140 -17.84 -0.34 0.96
C VAL A 140 -18.29 0.03 -0.44
N LYS A 141 -17.96 -0.82 -1.41
CA LYS A 141 -18.21 -0.61 -2.84
C LYS A 141 -18.92 -1.83 -3.44
N GLU A 142 -19.86 -1.59 -4.35
CA GLU A 142 -20.40 -2.65 -5.20
C GLU A 142 -19.40 -2.98 -6.33
N GLU A 143 -19.04 -4.25 -6.47
CA GLU A 143 -17.90 -4.69 -7.28
C GLU A 143 -18.26 -5.40 -8.58
N TYR A 144 -19.33 -6.18 -8.55
CA TYR A 144 -19.71 -7.05 -9.66
C TYR A 144 -21.22 -7.11 -9.83
N ASN A 145 -21.67 -7.67 -10.95
CA ASN A 145 -23.08 -7.70 -11.30
C ASN A 145 -23.92 -8.33 -10.18
N PRO A 146 -24.96 -7.61 -9.69
CA PRO A 146 -25.85 -8.13 -8.68
C PRO A 146 -26.69 -9.29 -9.24
N GLU A 147 -27.06 -10.25 -8.39
CA GLU A 147 -27.87 -11.41 -8.80
C GLU A 147 -28.79 -11.88 -7.67
N GLY A 148 -30.05 -12.18 -8.00
CA GLY A 148 -30.99 -12.83 -7.08
C GLY A 148 -31.45 -11.99 -5.89
N ASN A 149 -31.27 -10.67 -5.89
CA ASN A 149 -31.62 -9.79 -4.77
C ASN A 149 -33.09 -9.35 -4.80
N THR A 150 -33.72 -9.31 -3.63
CA THR A 150 -35.09 -8.82 -3.41
C THR A 150 -35.12 -7.43 -2.77
N ARG A 151 -33.98 -6.96 -2.23
CA ARG A 151 -33.83 -5.62 -1.65
C ARG A 151 -32.67 -4.85 -2.28
N SER A 152 -32.57 -3.55 -2.00
CA SER A 152 -31.47 -2.73 -2.54
C SER A 152 -30.14 -3.03 -1.83
N PHE A 153 -29.02 -2.64 -2.45
CA PHE A 153 -27.70 -2.70 -1.79
C PHE A 153 -27.73 -1.92 -0.46
N ALA A 154 -28.37 -0.74 -0.44
CA ALA A 154 -28.50 0.08 0.76
C ALA A 154 -29.30 -0.63 1.87
N ASP A 155 -30.39 -1.32 1.53
CA ASP A 155 -31.21 -2.06 2.50
C ASP A 155 -30.48 -3.31 3.03
N THR A 156 -29.71 -3.99 2.17
CA THR A 156 -28.82 -5.07 2.61
C THR A 156 -27.74 -4.55 3.55
N PHE A 157 -27.13 -3.40 3.26
CA PHE A 157 -26.18 -2.78 4.19
C PHE A 157 -26.85 -2.38 5.52
N ALA A 158 -28.09 -1.87 5.47
CA ALA A 158 -28.86 -1.53 6.66
C ALA A 158 -29.12 -2.75 7.56
N ASP A 159 -29.42 -3.90 6.97
CA ASP A 159 -29.55 -5.18 7.67
C ASP A 159 -28.26 -5.59 8.37
N TYR A 160 -27.12 -5.47 7.69
CA TYR A 160 -25.81 -5.66 8.34
C TYR A 160 -25.61 -4.69 9.50
N ALA A 161 -25.87 -3.39 9.31
CA ALA A 161 -25.72 -2.40 10.38
C ALA A 161 -26.60 -2.72 11.61
N ALA A 162 -27.83 -3.19 11.39
CA ALA A 162 -28.75 -3.59 12.45
C ALA A 162 -28.26 -4.83 13.23
N ARG A 163 -27.62 -5.80 12.55
CA ARG A 163 -27.06 -7.01 13.18
C ARG A 163 -25.77 -6.76 13.97
N TYR A 164 -25.10 -5.64 13.73
CA TYR A 164 -23.87 -5.23 14.44
C TYR A 164 -24.07 -3.89 15.17
N PRO A 165 -24.96 -3.83 16.17
CA PRO A 165 -25.29 -2.57 16.85
C PRO A 165 -24.06 -1.95 17.50
N GLY A 166 -23.86 -0.65 17.27
CA GLY A 166 -22.73 0.13 17.80
C GLY A 166 -21.39 -0.07 17.09
N LEU A 167 -21.31 -0.95 16.08
CA LEU A 167 -20.06 -1.17 15.34
C LEU A 167 -19.73 -0.01 14.39
N PHE A 168 -20.74 0.61 13.78
CA PHE A 168 -20.54 1.69 12.81
C PHE A 168 -20.63 3.06 13.49
N TRP A 169 -19.75 3.97 13.08
CA TRP A 169 -19.86 5.38 13.46
C TRP A 169 -21.08 6.00 12.78
N THR A 170 -21.94 6.65 13.56
CA THR A 170 -23.10 7.37 13.04
C THR A 170 -22.63 8.67 12.41
N TYR A 171 -22.98 8.88 11.15
CA TYR A 171 -22.60 10.08 10.42
C TYR A 171 -23.11 11.36 11.11
N SER A 172 -22.18 12.20 11.56
CA SER A 172 -22.45 13.50 12.19
C SER A 172 -21.79 14.69 11.46
N GLY A 173 -21.08 14.43 10.35
CA GLY A 173 -20.39 15.45 9.57
C GLY A 173 -19.23 14.88 8.73
N PRO A 174 -18.62 15.67 7.84
CA PRO A 174 -17.63 15.17 6.89
C PRO A 174 -16.24 14.90 7.50
N THR A 175 -15.98 15.35 8.73
CA THR A 175 -14.64 15.33 9.33
C THR A 175 -14.70 14.91 10.81
N PRO A 176 -15.00 13.63 11.11
CA PRO A 176 -15.00 13.15 12.49
C PRO A 176 -13.62 13.25 13.13
N THR A 177 -13.62 13.51 14.43
CA THR A 177 -12.44 13.37 15.29
C THR A 177 -12.14 11.89 15.54
N LEU A 178 -10.90 11.60 15.93
CA LEU A 178 -10.50 10.26 16.33
C LEU A 178 -11.35 9.75 17.49
N GLY A 179 -11.59 10.59 18.50
CA GLY A 179 -12.40 10.24 19.68
C GLY A 179 -13.82 9.79 19.34
N GLU A 180 -14.49 10.48 18.42
CA GLU A 180 -15.84 10.10 17.96
C GLU A 180 -15.84 8.72 17.25
N ALA A 181 -14.75 8.40 16.56
CA ALA A 181 -14.60 7.20 15.74
C ALA A 181 -14.04 5.98 16.49
N ARG A 182 -13.40 6.16 17.66
CA ARG A 182 -12.81 5.04 18.43
C ARG A 182 -13.83 3.94 18.72
N GLY A 183 -13.36 2.70 18.58
CA GLY A 183 -14.15 1.48 18.73
C GLY A 183 -15.14 1.21 17.59
N LYS A 184 -15.14 2.04 16.53
CA LYS A 184 -16.12 1.98 15.45
C LYS A 184 -15.48 1.91 14.08
N ILE A 185 -16.30 1.53 13.10
CA ILE A 185 -16.02 1.59 11.67
C ILE A 185 -16.61 2.90 11.11
N VAL A 186 -15.76 3.75 10.55
CA VAL A 186 -16.17 4.89 9.70
C VAL A 186 -16.30 4.38 8.27
N VAL A 187 -17.53 4.34 7.77
CA VAL A 187 -17.79 3.89 6.39
C VAL A 187 -17.30 4.95 5.41
N LEU A 188 -16.46 4.56 4.45
CA LEU A 188 -16.22 5.34 3.23
C LEU A 188 -17.25 4.86 2.20
N GLN A 189 -18.41 5.51 2.20
CA GLN A 189 -19.59 5.09 1.48
C GLN A 189 -19.38 5.25 -0.03
N ASN A 190 -19.20 4.14 -0.74
CA ASN A 190 -19.10 4.09 -2.19
C ASN A 190 -20.30 3.33 -2.79
N PHE A 191 -21.49 3.62 -2.27
CA PHE A 191 -22.78 3.13 -2.78
C PHE A 191 -23.87 4.17 -2.53
N SER A 192 -24.91 4.16 -3.35
CA SER A 192 -26.06 5.06 -3.22
C SER A 192 -27.00 4.60 -2.11
N ALA A 193 -27.43 5.52 -1.25
CA ALA A 193 -28.45 5.27 -0.24
C ALA A 193 -29.23 6.57 0.07
N PRO A 194 -30.48 6.49 0.55
CA PRO A 194 -31.25 7.68 0.94
C PRO A 194 -30.64 8.44 2.11
N GLN A 195 -29.95 7.74 3.01
CA GLN A 195 -29.26 8.31 4.17
C GLN A 195 -27.73 8.20 4.03
N SER A 196 -27.01 9.01 4.80
CA SER A 196 -25.56 8.93 4.90
C SER A 196 -25.18 7.89 5.97
N TRP A 197 -24.57 6.78 5.53
CA TRP A 197 -24.00 5.76 6.40
C TRP A 197 -22.57 6.09 6.85
N GLY A 198 -21.92 7.03 6.17
CA GLY A 198 -20.59 7.50 6.48
C GLY A 198 -20.15 8.59 5.52
N LEU A 199 -18.84 8.69 5.31
CA LEU A 199 -18.24 9.69 4.44
C LEU A 199 -18.49 9.30 2.98
N ASN A 200 -19.14 10.17 2.20
CA ASN A 200 -19.33 9.92 0.76
C ASN A 200 -17.95 9.84 0.08
N TYR A 201 -17.63 8.67 -0.49
CA TYR A 201 -16.33 8.39 -1.10
C TYR A 201 -15.99 9.36 -2.24
N ASN A 202 -17.00 9.81 -2.99
CA ASN A 202 -16.81 10.72 -4.13
C ASN A 202 -16.43 12.15 -3.70
N ASN A 203 -16.58 12.49 -2.41
CA ASN A 203 -16.17 13.78 -1.86
C ASN A 203 -14.72 13.76 -1.33
N LEU A 204 -14.06 12.60 -1.33
CA LEU A 204 -12.67 12.44 -0.91
C LEU A 204 -11.74 12.76 -2.07
N ILE A 205 -10.54 13.25 -1.78
CA ILE A 205 -9.55 13.60 -2.81
C ILE A 205 -8.69 12.36 -3.07
N ALA A 206 -8.97 11.64 -4.15
CA ALA A 206 -8.31 10.37 -4.45
C ALA A 206 -7.38 10.44 -5.68
N GLN A 207 -6.24 9.76 -5.61
CA GLN A 207 -5.49 9.30 -6.79
C GLN A 207 -5.70 7.79 -6.90
N ASP A 208 -6.42 7.37 -7.94
CA ASP A 208 -6.77 5.97 -8.21
C ASP A 208 -6.58 5.63 -9.71
N ASP A 209 -5.50 6.14 -10.31
CA ASP A 209 -5.17 5.85 -11.71
C ASP A 209 -4.50 4.48 -11.78
N TYR A 210 -5.31 3.43 -11.82
CA TYR A 210 -4.87 2.03 -11.71
C TYR A 210 -4.55 1.38 -13.07
N SER A 211 -4.94 1.98 -14.20
CA SER A 211 -4.88 1.30 -15.49
C SER A 211 -3.49 1.42 -16.12
N MET A 212 -2.83 0.29 -16.36
CA MET A 212 -1.56 0.18 -17.07
C MET A 212 -1.73 -0.61 -18.36
N GLY A 213 -1.01 -0.22 -19.42
CA GLY A 213 -0.91 -0.99 -20.66
C GLY A 213 0.28 -1.95 -20.66
N THR A 214 1.38 -1.59 -20.00
CA THR A 214 2.59 -2.42 -19.84
C THR A 214 3.34 -2.10 -18.55
N ASN A 215 4.34 -2.91 -18.19
CA ASN A 215 5.26 -2.63 -17.08
C ASN A 215 5.93 -1.24 -17.17
N TRP A 216 6.17 -0.70 -18.38
CA TRP A 216 6.82 0.61 -18.56
C TRP A 216 5.94 1.79 -18.11
N ASP A 217 4.64 1.57 -17.93
CA ASP A 217 3.73 2.58 -17.37
C ASP A 217 3.91 2.76 -15.86
N LEU A 218 4.67 1.87 -15.19
CA LEU A 218 4.89 1.93 -13.74
C LEU A 218 5.44 3.28 -13.29
N TYR A 219 6.34 3.88 -14.08
CA TYR A 219 6.87 5.20 -13.72
C TYR A 219 5.82 6.31 -13.84
N SER A 220 4.87 6.20 -14.76
CA SER A 220 3.73 7.12 -14.88
C SER A 220 2.76 6.96 -13.70
N LYS A 221 2.50 5.73 -13.26
CA LYS A 221 1.78 5.49 -12.00
C LYS A 221 2.52 6.12 -10.82
N TRP A 222 3.83 5.89 -10.73
CA TRP A 222 4.68 6.42 -9.68
C TRP A 222 4.65 7.96 -9.61
N THR A 223 4.70 8.67 -10.74
CA THR A 223 4.62 10.14 -10.72
C THR A 223 3.28 10.63 -10.18
N LYS A 224 2.17 9.96 -10.49
CA LYS A 224 0.84 10.28 -9.93
C LYS A 224 0.80 10.06 -8.41
N VAL A 225 1.34 8.94 -7.94
CA VAL A 225 1.52 8.67 -6.50
C VAL A 225 2.33 9.78 -5.83
N LYS A 226 3.50 10.11 -6.38
CA LYS A 226 4.41 11.13 -5.86
C LYS A 226 3.77 12.51 -5.80
N ASN A 227 3.05 12.89 -6.86
CA ASN A 227 2.33 14.16 -6.92
C ASN A 227 1.19 14.22 -5.90
N HIS A 228 0.48 13.11 -5.69
CA HIS A 228 -0.59 13.07 -4.69
C HIS A 228 -0.05 13.12 -3.24
N LEU A 229 1.13 12.54 -2.96
CA LEU A 229 1.81 12.76 -1.67
C LEU A 229 2.09 14.25 -1.43
N ALA A 230 2.57 14.97 -2.46
CA ALA A 230 2.79 16.42 -2.35
C ALA A 230 1.48 17.20 -2.18
N ALA A 231 0.40 16.79 -2.87
CA ALA A 231 -0.93 17.40 -2.74
C ALA A 231 -1.51 17.22 -1.33
N ALA A 232 -1.32 16.08 -0.69
CA ALA A 232 -1.78 15.83 0.68
C ALA A 232 -1.06 16.72 1.72
N VAL A 233 0.23 17.01 1.50
CA VAL A 233 1.00 17.95 2.34
C VAL A 233 0.51 19.38 2.18
N ALA A 234 0.24 19.82 0.94
CA ALA A 234 -0.21 21.19 0.65
C ALA A 234 -1.71 21.41 0.89
N GLY A 235 -2.47 20.32 1.03
CA GLY A 235 -3.92 20.30 1.05
C GLY A 235 -4.57 20.66 2.39
N SER A 236 -5.89 20.83 2.37
CA SER A 236 -6.68 21.07 3.58
C SER A 236 -6.57 19.91 4.57
N ASN A 237 -6.42 20.22 5.87
CA ASN A 237 -6.42 19.23 6.94
C ASN A 237 -7.81 18.65 7.23
N THR A 238 -8.88 19.28 6.75
CA THR A 238 -10.28 18.81 6.89
C THR A 238 -10.75 17.89 5.76
N SER A 239 -9.98 17.80 4.68
CA SER A 239 -10.25 16.92 3.54
C SER A 239 -9.51 15.60 3.69
N PHE A 240 -10.14 14.48 3.37
CA PHE A 240 -9.45 13.20 3.25
C PHE A 240 -8.73 13.10 1.91
N TYR A 241 -7.46 12.71 1.96
CA TYR A 241 -6.64 12.37 0.80
C TYR A 241 -6.41 10.86 0.78
N ILE A 242 -6.61 10.23 -0.37
CA ILE A 242 -6.44 8.78 -0.56
C ILE A 242 -5.52 8.54 -1.76
N ASN A 243 -4.39 7.88 -1.52
CA ASN A 243 -3.40 7.58 -2.54
C ASN A 243 -3.31 6.07 -2.76
N TYR A 244 -3.79 5.59 -3.90
CA TYR A 244 -3.63 4.20 -4.30
C TYR A 244 -2.25 4.01 -4.93
N LEU A 245 -1.43 3.19 -4.28
CA LEU A 245 -0.16 2.72 -4.82
C LEU A 245 -0.35 1.63 -5.87
N SER A 246 -1.49 0.94 -5.81
CA SER A 246 -1.88 -0.18 -6.67
C SER A 246 -2.20 0.25 -8.10
N ALA A 247 -1.97 -0.68 -9.03
CA ALA A 247 -2.34 -0.59 -10.44
C ALA A 247 -2.40 -2.01 -11.05
N SER A 248 -3.07 -2.17 -12.19
CA SER A 248 -3.30 -3.45 -12.85
C SER A 248 -3.53 -3.26 -14.37
N GLY A 249 -3.91 -4.35 -15.06
CA GLY A 249 -4.08 -4.38 -16.51
C GLY A 249 -2.87 -5.04 -17.16
N GLY A 250 -2.00 -4.25 -17.78
CA GLY A 250 -0.77 -4.70 -18.43
C GLY A 250 0.40 -5.04 -17.49
N SER A 251 0.11 -5.22 -16.20
CA SER A 251 1.08 -5.56 -15.16
C SER A 251 0.36 -6.29 -14.01
N PHE A 252 1.12 -7.07 -13.23
CA PHE A 252 0.61 -7.71 -12.02
C PHE A 252 0.68 -6.79 -10.80
N PRO A 253 -0.28 -6.86 -9.86
CA PRO A 253 -0.25 -6.12 -8.60
C PRO A 253 1.07 -6.26 -7.83
N TYR A 254 1.64 -7.47 -7.74
CA TYR A 254 2.93 -7.66 -7.07
C TYR A 254 4.07 -6.90 -7.76
N PHE A 255 4.05 -6.80 -9.09
CA PHE A 255 5.05 -6.08 -9.85
C PHE A 255 4.93 -4.58 -9.60
N VAL A 256 3.71 -4.04 -9.57
CA VAL A 256 3.49 -2.63 -9.26
C VAL A 256 3.98 -2.29 -7.86
N ALA A 257 3.69 -3.16 -6.89
CA ALA A 257 4.09 -2.95 -5.50
C ALA A 257 5.61 -3.05 -5.29
N SER A 258 6.31 -3.94 -6.02
CA SER A 258 7.70 -4.31 -5.72
C SER A 258 8.74 -4.04 -6.82
N GLY A 259 8.35 -3.96 -8.10
CA GLY A 259 9.25 -3.96 -9.26
C GLY A 259 9.90 -5.32 -9.56
N GLN A 260 9.53 -6.37 -8.82
CA GLN A 260 10.13 -7.70 -8.90
C GLN A 260 9.57 -8.52 -10.06
N SER A 261 10.39 -9.40 -10.63
CA SER A 261 10.01 -10.27 -11.76
C SER A 261 9.04 -11.40 -11.39
N SER A 262 8.85 -11.66 -10.09
CA SER A 262 7.92 -12.66 -9.56
C SER A 262 7.49 -12.25 -8.13
N PRO A 263 6.42 -12.81 -7.55
CA PRO A 263 5.83 -12.27 -6.33
C PRO A 263 6.63 -12.52 -5.03
N GLY A 264 7.56 -13.48 -4.99
CA GLY A 264 8.22 -13.84 -3.73
C GLY A 264 9.17 -12.75 -3.22
N ASN A 265 9.19 -12.48 -1.91
CA ASN A 265 9.91 -11.36 -1.28
C ASN A 265 11.38 -11.14 -1.70
N GLY A 266 12.09 -12.20 -2.08
CA GLY A 266 13.49 -12.16 -2.51
C GLY A 266 13.70 -12.17 -4.03
N ALA A 267 12.64 -12.00 -4.83
CA ALA A 267 12.74 -12.05 -6.27
C ALA A 267 13.56 -10.86 -6.81
N PRO A 268 14.32 -11.06 -7.91
CA PRO A 268 15.10 -9.98 -8.50
C PRO A 268 14.18 -8.93 -9.13
N LEU A 269 14.68 -7.69 -9.22
CA LEU A 269 14.00 -6.65 -9.99
C LEU A 269 14.04 -6.96 -11.47
N LEU A 270 12.98 -6.56 -12.18
CA LEU A 270 12.97 -6.61 -13.63
C LEU A 270 13.83 -5.47 -14.21
N SER A 271 14.63 -5.77 -15.23
CA SER A 271 15.37 -4.76 -15.99
C SER A 271 14.43 -3.93 -16.86
N THR A 272 14.64 -2.62 -16.94
CA THR A 272 13.92 -1.75 -17.90
C THR A 272 14.46 -1.88 -19.33
N GLY A 273 15.60 -2.56 -19.52
CA GLY A 273 16.38 -2.57 -20.76
C GLY A 273 17.28 -1.36 -20.95
N LEU A 274 17.19 -0.34 -20.08
CA LEU A 274 17.99 0.88 -20.14
C LEU A 274 19.21 0.80 -19.24
N THR A 275 20.30 1.46 -19.64
CA THR A 275 21.54 1.55 -18.86
C THR A 275 22.02 2.99 -18.71
N THR A 276 22.70 3.27 -17.60
CA THR A 276 23.49 4.48 -17.43
C THR A 276 24.92 4.24 -17.92
N PRO A 277 25.65 5.26 -18.42
CA PRO A 277 25.24 6.66 -18.51
C PRO A 277 24.28 6.99 -19.67
N GLY A 278 24.08 6.10 -20.65
CA GLY A 278 23.32 6.38 -21.89
C GLY A 278 21.89 6.90 -21.69
N PHE A 279 21.20 6.41 -20.66
CA PHE A 279 19.81 6.79 -20.32
C PHE A 279 19.70 7.40 -18.92
N LYS A 280 20.73 8.13 -18.45
CA LYS A 280 20.80 8.65 -17.07
C LYS A 280 19.57 9.46 -16.62
N SER A 281 18.91 10.18 -17.52
CA SER A 281 17.71 10.99 -17.23
C SER A 281 16.40 10.20 -17.18
N TYR A 282 16.38 8.96 -17.67
CA TYR A 282 15.19 8.12 -17.65
C TYR A 282 14.99 7.53 -16.25
N TYR A 283 13.73 7.53 -15.82
CA TYR A 283 13.29 6.97 -14.54
C TYR A 283 14.21 7.34 -13.36
N PRO A 284 14.40 8.64 -13.06
CA PRO A 284 15.41 9.07 -12.10
C PRO A 284 15.25 8.49 -10.69
N ASP A 285 14.04 8.06 -10.33
CA ASP A 285 13.72 7.45 -9.04
C ASP A 285 14.02 5.94 -8.97
N PHE A 286 14.23 5.27 -10.10
CA PHE A 286 14.52 3.83 -10.15
C PHE A 286 15.99 3.53 -9.83
N PRO A 287 16.30 2.37 -9.21
CA PRO A 287 17.65 2.02 -8.79
C PRO A 287 18.55 1.70 -10.00
N ARG A 288 19.84 1.93 -9.80
CA ARG A 288 20.90 1.60 -10.76
C ARG A 288 21.63 0.41 -10.20
N VAL A 289 21.48 -0.73 -10.84
CA VAL A 289 21.93 -2.04 -10.36
C VAL A 289 22.86 -2.71 -11.36
N SER A 290 23.51 -3.81 -10.94
CA SER A 290 24.37 -4.63 -11.81
C SER A 290 25.43 -3.82 -12.56
N CYS A 291 26.11 -2.92 -11.85
CA CYS A 291 27.10 -2.02 -12.43
C CYS A 291 28.39 -2.73 -12.82
N PHE A 292 28.86 -2.56 -14.06
CA PHE A 292 30.14 -3.04 -14.53
C PHE A 292 30.84 -1.98 -15.40
N ILE A 293 32.07 -1.60 -15.03
CA ILE A 293 32.89 -0.59 -15.72
C ILE A 293 32.09 0.71 -16.01
N GLY A 294 31.38 1.21 -15.01
CA GLY A 294 30.61 2.47 -15.10
C GLY A 294 29.28 2.37 -15.88
N ILE A 295 28.92 1.18 -16.37
CA ILE A 295 27.63 0.92 -16.98
C ILE A 295 26.73 0.23 -15.95
N CYS A 296 25.59 0.83 -15.60
CA CYS A 296 24.62 0.24 -14.66
C CYS A 296 23.25 0.07 -15.32
N THR A 297 22.58 -1.04 -15.08
CA THR A 297 21.19 -1.28 -15.49
C THR A 297 20.24 -0.42 -14.66
N ILE A 298 19.25 0.21 -15.29
CA ILE A 298 18.11 0.82 -14.61
C ILE A 298 17.06 -0.29 -14.43
N ALA A 299 16.74 -0.65 -13.19
CA ALA A 299 15.75 -1.67 -12.90
C ALA A 299 14.43 -1.04 -12.41
N PHE A 300 13.30 -1.71 -12.62
CA PHE A 300 12.02 -1.24 -12.11
C PHE A 300 12.02 -1.21 -10.58
N GLU A 301 11.39 -0.20 -9.98
CA GLU A 301 11.17 -0.13 -8.53
C GLU A 301 9.68 0.07 -8.26
N GLY A 302 9.15 -0.72 -7.34
CA GLY A 302 7.73 -0.71 -7.02
C GLY A 302 7.27 0.52 -6.23
N THR A 303 5.98 0.81 -6.31
CA THR A 303 5.36 1.97 -5.64
C THR A 303 5.42 1.86 -4.11
N ASN A 304 5.45 0.67 -3.52
CA ASN A 304 5.61 0.51 -2.07
C ASN A 304 7.01 0.94 -1.63
N MET A 305 8.05 0.49 -2.36
CA MET A 305 9.44 0.80 -2.09
C MET A 305 9.69 2.30 -2.25
N LEU A 306 9.30 2.88 -3.39
CA LEU A 306 9.50 4.30 -3.70
C LEU A 306 8.74 5.23 -2.75
N THR A 307 7.56 4.82 -2.28
CA THR A 307 6.82 5.54 -1.24
C THR A 307 7.55 5.45 0.08
N SER A 308 7.89 4.24 0.53
CA SER A 308 8.53 4.00 1.84
C SER A 308 9.84 4.77 1.99
N GLU A 309 10.73 4.72 0.99
CA GLU A 309 12.00 5.46 0.98
C GLU A 309 11.79 6.97 1.12
N ARG A 310 10.76 7.50 0.45
CA ARG A 310 10.41 8.92 0.52
C ARG A 310 9.87 9.35 1.87
N LEU A 311 9.06 8.51 2.51
CA LEU A 311 8.57 8.78 3.86
C LEU A 311 9.74 8.75 4.85
N ALA A 312 10.65 7.77 4.72
CA ALA A 312 11.84 7.65 5.55
C ALA A 312 12.82 8.84 5.39
N ALA A 313 12.87 9.46 4.21
CA ALA A 313 13.67 10.66 3.97
C ALA A 313 13.19 11.92 4.74
N GLY A 314 11.99 11.88 5.37
CA GLY A 314 11.52 12.93 6.27
C GLY A 314 10.87 14.15 5.58
N SER A 315 10.63 14.10 4.27
CA SER A 315 10.07 15.22 3.50
C SER A 315 8.56 15.39 3.64
N TYR A 316 7.85 14.42 4.21
CA TYR A 316 6.39 14.40 4.29
C TYR A 316 5.95 14.44 5.76
N ARG A 317 5.09 15.40 6.11
CA ARG A 317 4.44 15.47 7.44
C ARG A 317 3.01 14.92 7.42
N ARG A 318 2.42 14.83 6.22
CA ARG A 318 1.08 14.31 5.98
C ARG A 318 1.03 13.61 4.63
N THR A 319 0.44 12.43 4.58
CA THR A 319 0.22 11.60 3.38
C THR A 319 -1.25 11.29 3.16
N GLY A 320 -2.09 11.46 4.19
CA GLY A 320 -3.46 10.95 4.20
C GLY A 320 -3.47 9.42 4.27
N ILE A 321 -4.45 8.82 3.61
CA ILE A 321 -4.61 7.37 3.52
C ILE A 321 -3.76 6.85 2.35
N ILE A 322 -2.88 5.89 2.61
CA ILE A 322 -2.11 5.19 1.57
C ILE A 322 -2.68 3.78 1.42
N MET A 323 -3.25 3.48 0.25
CA MET A 323 -3.81 2.17 -0.09
C MET A 323 -2.78 1.37 -0.88
N ALA A 324 -2.32 0.25 -0.36
CA ALA A 324 -1.24 -0.55 -0.96
C ALA A 324 -1.67 -2.00 -1.24
N ASP A 325 -1.03 -2.60 -2.25
CA ASP A 325 -1.00 -4.05 -2.44
C ASP A 325 0.22 -4.61 -1.72
N PHE A 326 0.07 -5.76 -1.04
CA PHE A 326 1.15 -6.47 -0.35
C PHE A 326 2.06 -5.58 0.53
N PRO A 327 1.51 -4.72 1.41
CA PRO A 327 2.33 -3.82 2.21
C PRO A 327 3.25 -4.60 3.15
N GLY A 328 4.55 -4.30 3.08
CA GLY A 328 5.54 -4.83 4.00
C GLY A 328 5.72 -3.97 5.26
N ARG A 329 6.50 -4.49 6.21
CA ARG A 329 6.83 -3.85 7.50
C ARG A 329 7.23 -2.39 7.35
N LEU A 330 8.19 -2.06 6.48
CA LEU A 330 8.73 -0.71 6.39
C LEU A 330 7.72 0.30 5.89
N LEU A 331 6.88 -0.07 4.91
CA LEU A 331 5.85 0.84 4.41
C LEU A 331 4.86 1.17 5.52
N LEU A 332 4.35 0.14 6.20
CA LEU A 332 3.40 0.30 7.31
C LEU A 332 4.01 1.14 8.45
N GLN A 333 5.22 0.80 8.87
CA GLN A 333 5.93 1.51 9.92
C GLN A 333 6.19 2.97 9.57
N ASN A 334 6.65 3.25 8.36
CA ASN A 334 6.96 4.61 7.91
C ASN A 334 5.70 5.47 7.83
N ILE A 335 4.57 4.94 7.35
CA ILE A 335 3.29 5.69 7.37
C ILE A 335 2.86 5.99 8.81
N ILE A 336 2.87 4.99 9.68
CA ILE A 336 2.43 5.13 11.08
C ILE A 336 3.29 6.16 11.82
N ASN A 337 4.61 6.10 11.65
CA ASN A 337 5.57 6.97 12.35
C ASN A 337 5.45 8.46 11.98
N LEU A 338 4.77 8.79 10.86
CA LEU A 338 4.50 10.18 10.52
C LEU A 338 3.42 10.83 11.40
N ASN A 339 2.67 10.05 12.18
CA ASN A 339 1.68 10.61 13.09
C ASN A 339 2.37 11.12 14.36
N PRO A 340 2.35 12.44 14.63
CA PRO A 340 2.92 12.96 15.86
C PRO A 340 2.13 12.44 17.06
N ARG A 341 2.83 11.87 18.03
CA ARG A 341 2.26 11.32 19.27
C ARG A 341 1.71 12.42 20.16
#